data_AF-A0A952C6S9-F1
#
_entry.id   AF-A0A952C6S9-F1
#
_cell.length_a   1.000
_cell.length_b   1.000
_cell.length_c   1.000
_cell.angle_alpha   90.00
_cell.angle_beta   90.00
_cell.angle_gamma   90.00
#
_symmetry.space_group_name_H-M   'P 1'
#
loop_
_entity.id
_entity.type
_entity.pdbx_description
1 polymer ?
#
loop_
_entity_poly.entity_id
_entity_poly.type
_entity_poly.pdbx_seq_one_letter_code
_entity_poly.pdbx_strand_id
1 'polypeptide(L)'
;FFPYYGLLRFSSGDPYHALYRKSLERTWEAVRSDEMPVWNIMASALLKRDCDLDIALHQLQLYPIDLIDWTMENSHRQDLQKEPVLQRYKVPQSATPVPIPESTVSRWNTNPKILDSGKGGKTEETGTYFLFAYWMGKYYGFF
;
A
#
# COMPACT_ATOMS: atom_id res chain seq x y z
N PHE A 1 10.56 1.66 0.92
CA PHE A 1 10.44 2.74 -0.08
C PHE A 1 11.05 4.06 0.36
N PHE A 2 10.78 4.58 1.57
CA PHE A 2 11.35 5.86 2.04
C PHE A 2 12.86 6.03 1.85
N PRO A 3 13.73 5.03 2.10
CA PRO A 3 15.16 5.18 1.83
C PRO A 3 15.48 5.47 0.36
N TYR A 4 14.73 4.89 -0.59
CA TYR A 4 14.91 5.17 -2.02
C TYR A 4 14.62 6.62 -2.37
N TYR A 5 13.71 7.27 -1.63
CA TYR A 5 13.39 8.68 -1.87
C TYR A 5 14.59 9.58 -1.63
N GLY A 6 15.32 9.35 -0.53
CA GLY A 6 16.55 10.06 -0.24
C GLY A 6 17.67 9.68 -1.22
N LEU A 7 17.89 8.38 -1.42
CA LEU A 7 18.95 7.88 -2.31
C LEU A 7 18.78 8.44 -3.72
N LEU A 8 17.64 8.24 -4.38
CA LEU A 8 17.46 8.63 -5.78
C LEU A 8 17.34 10.15 -5.98
N ARG A 9 17.04 10.93 -4.93
CA ARG A 9 16.96 12.39 -5.01
C ARG A 9 18.30 13.08 -4.76
N PHE A 10 19.13 12.52 -3.88
CA PHE A 10 20.34 13.20 -3.38
C PHE A 10 21.66 12.51 -3.75
N SER A 11 21.64 11.31 -4.32
CA SER A 11 22.87 10.59 -4.74
C SER A 11 23.28 10.86 -6.19
N SER A 12 23.09 12.09 -6.68
CA SER A 12 23.56 12.48 -8.01
C SER A 12 25.07 12.28 -8.14
N GLY A 13 25.49 11.44 -9.10
CA GLY A 13 26.91 11.09 -9.30
C GLY A 13 27.39 9.86 -8.53
N ASP A 14 26.52 9.21 -7.75
CA ASP A 14 26.84 7.93 -7.10
C ASP A 14 26.94 6.80 -8.14
N PRO A 15 28.03 6.01 -8.16
CA PRO A 15 28.23 4.92 -9.12
C PRO A 15 27.14 3.83 -9.02
N TYR A 16 26.44 3.72 -7.89
CA TYR A 16 25.39 2.74 -7.64
C TYR A 16 23.98 3.27 -7.90
N HIS A 17 23.83 4.50 -8.40
CA HIS A 17 22.52 5.09 -8.69
C HIS A 17 21.64 4.19 -9.58
N ALA A 18 22.25 3.55 -10.59
CA ALA A 18 21.55 2.58 -11.45
C ALA A 18 21.08 1.32 -10.68
N LEU A 19 21.85 0.85 -9.70
CA LEU A 19 21.46 -0.29 -8.86
C LEU A 19 20.32 0.07 -7.92
N TYR A 20 20.29 1.29 -7.38
CA TYR A 20 19.18 1.76 -6.55
C TYR A 20 17.86 1.78 -7.32
N ARG A 21 17.90 2.26 -8.57
CA ARG A 21 16.73 2.21 -9.47
C ARG A 21 16.26 0.78 -9.72
N LYS A 22 17.18 -0.13 -10.06
CA LYS A 22 16.86 -1.55 -10.28
C LYS A 22 16.27 -2.22 -9.03
N SER A 23 16.82 -1.89 -7.86
CA SER A 23 16.33 -2.40 -6.58
C SER A 23 14.93 -1.88 -6.27
N LEU A 24 14.64 -0.60 -6.54
CA LEU A 24 13.31 -0.02 -6.39
C LEU A 24 12.29 -0.71 -7.30
N GLU A 25 12.63 -0.90 -8.58
CA GLU A 25 11.75 -1.58 -9.54
C GLU A 25 11.38 -3.00 -9.09
N ARG A 26 12.39 -3.82 -8.75
CA ARG A 26 12.17 -5.15 -8.19
C ARG A 26 11.31 -5.10 -6.91
N THR A 27 11.57 -4.14 -6.02
CA THR A 27 10.80 -4.00 -4.79
C THR A 27 9.34 -3.64 -5.06
N TRP A 28 9.07 -2.74 -6.00
CA TRP A 28 7.71 -2.39 -6.40
C TRP A 28 7.00 -3.58 -7.05
N GLU A 29 7.63 -4.28 -7.98
CA GLU A 29 7.05 -5.48 -8.62
C GLU A 29 6.65 -6.53 -7.59
N ALA A 30 7.46 -6.74 -6.55
CA ALA A 30 7.18 -7.70 -5.48
C ALA A 30 5.95 -7.33 -4.63
N VAL A 31 5.63 -6.03 -4.49
CA VAL A 31 4.48 -5.55 -3.69
C VAL A 31 3.35 -5.00 -4.55
N ARG A 32 3.46 -5.06 -5.88
CA ARG A 32 2.49 -4.48 -6.82
C ARG A 32 1.08 -5.01 -6.58
N SER A 33 0.98 -6.32 -6.30
CA SER A 33 -0.29 -7.00 -6.00
C SER A 33 -0.94 -6.60 -4.67
N ASP A 34 -0.27 -5.80 -3.84
CA ASP A 34 -0.85 -5.28 -2.59
C ASP A 34 -1.66 -4.00 -2.84
N GLU A 35 -1.57 -3.42 -4.05
CA GLU A 35 -2.33 -2.23 -4.49
C GLU A 35 -2.21 -1.01 -3.56
N MET A 36 -1.13 -0.91 -2.78
CA MET A 36 -1.00 0.16 -1.80
C MET A 36 -0.68 1.50 -2.48
N PRO A 37 -1.48 2.56 -2.26
CA PRO A 37 -1.31 3.85 -2.93
C PRO A 37 0.09 4.43 -2.75
N VAL A 38 0.60 4.36 -1.53
CA VAL A 38 1.87 4.97 -1.15
C VAL A 38 3.06 4.36 -1.91
N TRP A 39 3.04 3.06 -2.20
CA TRP A 39 4.10 2.39 -2.95
C TRP A 39 4.03 2.71 -4.44
N ASN A 40 2.82 2.74 -5.00
CA ASN A 40 2.58 3.09 -6.41
C ASN A 40 2.98 4.54 -6.69
N ILE A 41 2.58 5.48 -5.82
CA ILE A 41 2.94 6.90 -5.93
C ILE A 41 4.46 7.09 -5.81
N MET A 42 5.11 6.46 -4.81
CA MET A 42 6.56 6.57 -4.65
C MET A 42 7.34 5.93 -5.80
N ALA A 43 6.94 4.75 -6.25
CA ALA A 43 7.55 4.09 -7.40
C ALA A 43 7.40 4.98 -8.65
N SER A 44 6.21 5.54 -8.89
CA SER A 44 5.96 6.40 -10.03
C SER A 44 6.86 7.64 -10.03
N ALA A 45 6.92 8.32 -8.88
CA ALA A 45 7.75 9.52 -8.70
C ALA A 45 9.24 9.26 -8.89
N LEU A 46 9.76 8.17 -8.33
CA LEU A 46 11.19 7.89 -8.30
C LEU A 46 11.69 7.19 -9.56
N LEU A 47 10.88 6.33 -10.18
CA LEU A 47 11.18 5.69 -11.46
C LEU A 47 10.90 6.62 -12.65
N LYS A 48 10.07 7.66 -12.45
CA LYS A 48 9.60 8.61 -13.48
C LYS A 48 8.78 7.94 -14.58
N ARG A 49 7.86 7.05 -14.18
CA ARG A 49 6.90 6.37 -15.06
C ARG A 49 5.62 6.09 -14.28
N ASP A 50 4.54 5.74 -14.96
CA ASP A 50 3.34 5.27 -14.27
C ASP A 50 3.59 3.88 -13.67
N CYS A 51 3.35 3.77 -12.36
CA CYS A 51 3.41 2.54 -11.57
C CYS A 51 2.07 2.32 -10.86
N ASP A 52 0.99 2.24 -11.66
CA ASP A 52 -0.40 2.00 -11.25
C ASP A 52 -1.01 3.17 -10.45
N LEU A 53 -0.89 4.38 -11.00
CA LEU A 53 -1.46 5.60 -10.41
C LEU A 53 -2.98 5.58 -10.32
N ASP A 54 -3.69 4.99 -11.29
CA ASP A 54 -5.15 4.84 -11.25
C ASP A 54 -5.61 3.99 -10.06
N ILE A 55 -4.90 2.89 -9.80
CA ILE A 55 -5.15 2.05 -8.62
C ILE A 55 -4.89 2.86 -7.35
N ALA A 56 -3.78 3.60 -7.29
CA ALA A 56 -3.46 4.43 -6.12
C ALA A 56 -4.56 5.48 -5.84
N LEU A 57 -5.07 6.15 -6.87
CA LEU A 57 -6.14 7.12 -6.74
C LEU A 57 -7.45 6.45 -6.30
N HIS A 58 -7.80 5.33 -6.91
CA HIS A 58 -9.02 4.59 -6.56
C HIS A 58 -9.03 4.17 -5.09
N GLN A 59 -7.92 3.59 -4.62
CA GLN A 59 -7.76 3.16 -3.23
C GLN A 59 -7.78 4.36 -2.25
N LEU A 60 -7.25 5.53 -2.65
CA LEU A 60 -7.40 6.76 -1.86
C LEU A 60 -8.85 7.26 -1.79
N GLN A 61 -9.61 7.17 -2.88
CA GLN A 61 -11.03 7.56 -2.90
C GLN A 61 -11.89 6.65 -2.02
N LEU A 62 -11.50 5.39 -1.86
CA LEU A 62 -12.16 4.42 -0.99
C LEU A 62 -11.70 4.49 0.47
N TYR A 63 -10.69 5.30 0.80
CA TYR A 63 -10.18 5.36 2.17
C TYR A 63 -11.26 5.85 3.15
N PRO A 64 -11.47 5.15 4.28
CA PRO A 64 -12.55 5.50 5.17
C PRO A 64 -12.28 6.85 5.86
N ILE A 65 -13.35 7.63 6.03
CA ILE A 65 -13.32 8.86 6.83
C ILE A 65 -13.30 8.50 8.33
N ASP A 66 -14.00 7.44 8.70
CA ASP A 66 -13.95 6.89 10.06
C ASP A 66 -12.65 6.11 10.24
N LEU A 67 -11.82 6.56 11.19
CA LEU A 67 -10.53 5.97 11.49
C LEU A 67 -10.57 5.01 12.68
N ILE A 68 -11.77 4.73 13.23
CA ILE A 68 -11.94 3.73 14.27
C ILE A 68 -11.62 2.33 13.72
N ASP A 69 -10.78 1.59 14.44
CA ASP A 69 -10.33 0.23 14.09
C ASP A 69 -11.40 -0.81 14.49
N TRP A 70 -12.50 -0.82 13.74
CA TRP A 70 -13.59 -1.78 13.85
C TRP A 70 -13.12 -3.19 13.49
N THR A 71 -13.66 -4.21 14.17
CA THR A 71 -13.42 -5.60 13.76
C THR A 71 -14.17 -5.88 12.45
N MET A 72 -13.44 -6.29 11.43
CA MET A 72 -13.97 -6.71 10.13
C MET A 72 -13.63 -8.19 9.91
N GLU A 73 -14.64 -8.98 9.56
CA GLU A 73 -14.49 -10.40 9.26
C GLU A 73 -14.88 -10.63 7.80
N ASN A 74 -13.96 -11.16 7.00
CA ASN A 74 -14.19 -11.47 5.58
C ASN A 74 -13.89 -12.94 5.25
N SER A 75 -13.44 -13.76 6.19
CA SER A 75 -13.09 -15.17 5.92
C SER A 75 -14.27 -16.04 5.51
N HIS A 76 -15.50 -15.59 5.77
CA HIS A 76 -16.74 -16.23 5.35
C HIS A 76 -17.10 -15.93 3.88
N ARG A 77 -16.48 -14.93 3.26
CA ARG A 77 -16.76 -14.53 1.88
C ARG A 77 -16.20 -15.55 0.88
N GLN A 78 -17.03 -15.90 -0.10
CA GLN A 78 -16.67 -16.84 -1.17
C GLN A 78 -16.11 -16.15 -2.41
N ASP A 79 -16.42 -14.87 -2.59
CA ASP A 79 -15.91 -14.04 -3.68
C ASP A 79 -14.43 -13.67 -3.50
N LEU A 80 -13.94 -13.65 -2.26
CA LEU A 80 -12.52 -13.49 -1.96
C LEU A 80 -11.79 -14.82 -2.11
N GLN A 81 -11.08 -14.98 -3.23
CA GLN A 81 -10.22 -16.15 -3.44
C GLN A 81 -9.14 -16.20 -2.36
N LYS A 82 -9.06 -17.31 -1.63
CA LYS A 82 -8.07 -17.51 -0.57
C LYS A 82 -6.74 -17.94 -1.17
N GLU A 83 -5.64 -17.38 -0.66
CA GLU A 83 -4.30 -17.80 -1.03
C GLU A 83 -4.07 -19.24 -0.50
N PRO A 84 -3.82 -20.23 -1.39
CA PRO A 84 -3.63 -21.61 -0.97
C PRO A 84 -2.36 -21.81 -0.13
N VAL A 85 -1.36 -20.95 -0.30
CA VAL A 85 -0.10 -21.02 0.42
C VAL A 85 -0.10 -20.05 1.60
N LEU A 86 -0.06 -20.58 2.81
CA LEU A 86 0.09 -19.78 4.01
C LEU A 86 1.43 -19.03 3.98
N GLN A 87 1.36 -17.69 4.03
CA GLN A 87 2.54 -16.82 4.09
C GLN A 87 3.20 -16.86 5.49
N ARG A 88 4.24 -16.03 5.67
CA ARG A 88 5.11 -15.92 6.86
C ARG A 88 4.42 -16.09 8.21
N TYR A 89 3.21 -15.56 8.38
CA TYR A 89 2.48 -15.56 9.66
C TYR A 89 1.42 -16.65 9.79
N LYS A 90 1.27 -17.52 8.79
CA LYS A 90 0.28 -18.61 8.77
C LYS A 90 -1.17 -18.18 9.02
N VAL A 91 -1.49 -16.93 8.71
CA VAL A 91 -2.85 -16.38 8.78
C VAL A 91 -3.50 -16.56 7.40
N PRO A 92 -4.76 -17.03 7.32
CA PRO A 92 -5.52 -17.06 6.07
C PRO A 92 -5.60 -15.67 5.44
N GLN A 93 -5.33 -15.60 4.14
CA GLN A 93 -5.31 -14.35 3.38
C GLN A 93 -6.01 -14.55 2.04
N SER A 94 -6.51 -13.47 1.47
CA SER A 94 -6.97 -13.45 0.09
C SER A 94 -5.80 -13.35 -0.90
N ALA A 95 -6.02 -13.80 -2.13
CA ALA A 95 -5.06 -13.66 -3.22
C ALA A 95 -4.91 -12.19 -3.66
N THR A 96 -5.99 -11.42 -3.57
CA THR A 96 -6.05 -9.97 -3.85
C THR A 96 -6.37 -9.18 -2.58
N PRO A 97 -6.04 -7.88 -2.51
CA PRO A 97 -6.43 -7.02 -1.39
C PRO A 97 -7.93 -7.10 -1.09
N VAL A 98 -8.30 -7.09 0.19
CA VAL A 98 -9.69 -6.88 0.60
C VAL A 98 -10.05 -5.41 0.29
N PRO A 99 -11.24 -5.12 -0.29
CA PRO A 99 -11.64 -3.75 -0.55
C PRO A 99 -11.54 -2.90 0.72
N ILE A 100 -10.94 -1.72 0.62
CA ILE A 100 -10.62 -0.87 1.78
C ILE A 100 -11.84 -0.59 2.68
N PRO A 101 -13.03 -0.22 2.14
CA PRO A 101 -14.21 0.05 2.97
C PRO A 101 -14.74 -1.17 3.72
N GLU A 102 -14.32 -2.37 3.30
CA GLU A 102 -14.72 -3.67 3.86
C GLU A 102 -13.60 -4.29 4.72
N SER A 103 -12.51 -3.55 4.91
CA SER A 103 -11.34 -3.93 5.69
C SER A 103 -11.14 -3.00 6.87
N THR A 104 -10.23 -3.35 7.78
CA THR A 104 -9.78 -2.43 8.84
C THR A 104 -9.00 -1.26 8.26
N VAL A 105 -9.00 -0.13 8.98
CA VAL A 105 -8.24 1.07 8.59
C VAL A 105 -6.76 0.73 8.34
N SER A 106 -6.32 0.93 7.10
CA SER A 106 -4.99 0.55 6.65
C SER A 106 -3.96 1.66 6.87
N ARG A 107 -2.80 1.30 7.43
CA ARG A 107 -1.65 2.19 7.60
C ARG A 107 -0.71 2.23 6.38
N TRP A 108 -1.11 1.59 5.28
CA TRP A 108 -0.28 1.40 4.08
C TRP A 108 1.07 0.68 4.31
N ASN A 109 1.24 0.05 5.47
CA ASN A 109 2.32 -0.87 5.80
C ASN A 109 1.80 -2.17 6.46
N THR A 110 0.48 -2.30 6.53
CA THR A 110 -0.24 -3.51 6.93
C THR A 110 -0.37 -4.45 5.73
N ASN A 111 -0.74 -5.70 5.98
CA ASN A 111 -1.06 -6.62 4.89
C ASN A 111 -2.52 -6.43 4.48
N PRO A 112 -2.81 -5.94 3.26
CA PRO A 112 -4.17 -5.65 2.81
C PRO A 112 -4.96 -6.91 2.42
N LYS A 113 -4.32 -8.09 2.45
CA LYS A 113 -4.91 -9.38 2.12
C LYS A 113 -5.40 -10.15 3.35
N ILE A 114 -5.27 -9.59 4.55
CA ILE A 114 -5.80 -10.21 5.76
C ILE A 114 -7.33 -10.20 5.69
N LEU A 115 -7.94 -11.38 5.87
CA LEU A 115 -9.38 -11.54 5.78
C LEU A 115 -10.09 -11.01 7.04
N ASP A 116 -9.58 -11.37 8.22
CA ASP A 116 -10.18 -11.02 9.51
C ASP A 116 -9.19 -10.19 10.33
N SER A 117 -9.57 -8.97 10.69
CA SER A 117 -8.72 -8.06 11.45
C SER A 117 -9.54 -7.05 12.28
N GLY A 118 -8.86 -6.36 13.18
CA GLY A 118 -9.36 -5.17 13.87
C GLY A 118 -9.25 -5.25 15.39
N LYS A 119 -9.69 -4.18 16.06
CA LYS A 119 -9.53 -4.02 17.52
C LYS A 119 -10.84 -3.74 18.26
N GLY A 120 -11.96 -4.16 17.67
CA GLY A 120 -13.29 -4.04 18.28
C GLY A 120 -13.71 -2.59 18.53
N GLY A 121 -13.21 -1.65 17.73
CA GLY A 121 -13.54 -0.22 17.85
C GLY A 121 -12.96 0.47 19.09
N LYS A 122 -11.96 -0.13 19.74
CA LYS A 122 -11.35 0.42 20.97
C LYS A 122 -10.16 1.35 20.72
N THR A 123 -9.77 1.49 19.46
CA THR A 123 -8.65 2.32 19.04
C THR A 123 -9.00 3.03 17.76
N GLU A 124 -8.34 4.15 17.53
CA GLU A 124 -8.43 4.93 16.31
C GLU A 124 -7.04 5.01 15.66
N GLU A 125 -7.01 4.99 14.34
CA GLU A 125 -5.80 5.19 13.57
C GLU A 125 -5.55 6.66 13.25
N THR A 126 -4.32 6.98 12.90
CA THR A 126 -3.96 8.34 12.49
C THR A 126 -4.23 8.58 11.00
N GLY A 127 -4.87 9.70 10.67
CA GLY A 127 -5.12 10.12 9.29
C GLY A 127 -3.85 10.47 8.49
N THR A 128 -2.68 10.48 9.14
CA THR A 128 -1.39 10.77 8.48
C THR A 128 -1.07 9.81 7.34
N TYR A 129 -1.56 8.57 7.38
CA TYR A 129 -1.32 7.60 6.31
C TYR A 129 -2.03 7.99 5.01
N PHE A 130 -3.29 8.40 5.09
CA PHE A 130 -4.01 9.00 3.96
C PHE A 130 -3.32 10.28 3.50
N LEU A 131 -3.06 11.21 4.43
CA LEU A 131 -2.48 12.52 4.11
C LEU A 131 -1.13 12.39 3.41
N PHE A 132 -0.28 11.47 3.84
CA PHE A 132 1.02 11.26 3.23
C PHE A 132 0.90 10.83 1.76
N ALA A 133 0.10 9.80 1.47
CA ALA A 133 -0.09 9.32 0.11
C ALA A 133 -0.78 10.38 -0.78
N TYR A 134 -1.85 11.00 -0.28
CA TYR A 134 -2.59 12.03 -0.99
C TYR A 134 -1.72 13.25 -1.34
N TRP A 135 -1.03 13.83 -0.35
CA TRP A 135 -0.20 15.01 -0.58
C TRP A 135 1.04 14.71 -1.43
N MET A 136 1.57 13.48 -1.36
CA MET A 136 2.66 13.07 -2.24
C MET A 136 2.19 13.00 -3.70
N GLY A 137 1.01 12.42 -3.97
CA GLY A 137 0.43 12.42 -5.31
C GLY A 137 0.17 13.83 -5.84
N LYS A 138 -0.36 14.72 -4.98
CA LYS A 138 -0.53 16.15 -5.30
C LYS A 138 0.80 16.86 -5.59
N TYR A 139 1.82 16.65 -4.76
CA TYR A 139 3.14 17.26 -4.91
C TYR A 139 3.81 16.90 -6.24
N TYR A 140 3.63 15.65 -6.70
CA TYR A 140 4.16 15.19 -7.99
C TYR A 140 3.24 15.46 -9.19
N GLY A 141 2.05 16.03 -8.97
CA GLY A 141 1.11 16.38 -10.03
C GLY A 141 0.45 15.18 -10.72
N PHE A 142 0.25 14.08 -9.99
CA PHE A 142 -0.35 12.87 -10.55
C PHE A 142 -1.88 12.92 -10.64
N PHE A 143 -2.52 13.67 -9.75
CA PHE A 143 -3.97 13.88 -9.69
C PHE A 143 -4.31 15.17 -8.95
#